data_AF-L7V811-F1
#
_entry.id   AF-L7V811-F1
#
_cell.length_a   1.000
_cell.length_b   1.000
_cell.length_c   1.000
_cell.angle_alpha   90.00
_cell.angle_beta   90.00
_cell.angle_gamma   90.00
#
_symmetry.space_group_name_H-M   'P 1'
#
loop_
_entity.id
_entity.type
_entity.pdbx_description
1 polymer ?
#
loop_
_entity_poly.entity_id
_entity_poly.type
_entity_poly.pdbx_seq_one_letter_code
_entity_poly.pdbx_strand_id
1 'polypeptide(L)'
;MPPMAKHIGSLSNILHHFNTVWSRRQLPNVSMFHYTDYRADLVGELIRLAGVLGCSLGRDRAEELAQHAKLNSMRARAAELAPESTEGIWRSNERFFRAGGSGEWQEFFDERVYRRYYDRINQLAAPDLLAWAHEGRRGCDPAGPVG
;
A
#
# COMPACT_ATOMS: atom_id res chain seq x y z
N MET A 1 28.13 -10.51 -22.89
CA MET A 1 27.51 -9.57 -21.94
C MET A 1 26.09 -10.06 -21.66
N PRO A 2 25.73 -10.43 -20.43
CA PRO A 2 24.33 -10.70 -20.13
C PRO A 2 23.54 -9.37 -20.20
N PRO A 3 22.26 -9.39 -20.59
CA PRO A 3 21.44 -8.18 -20.63
C PRO A 3 21.32 -7.60 -19.22
N MET A 4 21.58 -6.31 -19.07
CA MET A 4 21.28 -5.59 -17.83
C MET A 4 19.77 -5.63 -17.63
N ALA A 5 19.30 -6.46 -16.71
CA ALA A 5 17.93 -6.41 -16.25
C ALA A 5 17.62 -4.97 -15.84
N LYS A 6 16.74 -4.29 -16.59
CA LYS A 6 16.13 -3.01 -16.18
C LYS A 6 15.58 -3.23 -14.77
N HIS A 7 16.24 -2.65 -13.78
CA HIS A 7 15.79 -2.72 -12.39
C HIS A 7 14.54 -1.83 -12.27
N ILE A 8 13.37 -2.42 -12.54
CA ILE A 8 12.06 -1.74 -12.53
C ILE A 8 11.64 -1.29 -11.11
N GLY A 9 12.36 -1.70 -10.05
CA GLY A 9 12.09 -1.26 -8.68
C GLY A 9 13.36 -1.06 -7.85
N SER A 10 13.97 0.13 -7.93
CA SER A 10 14.94 0.54 -6.90
C SER A 10 14.21 1.20 -5.73
N LEU A 11 14.82 1.16 -4.53
CA LEU A 11 14.33 1.88 -3.35
C LEU A 11 14.12 3.38 -3.63
N SER A 12 15.03 4.00 -4.39
CA SER A 12 14.92 5.40 -4.78
C SER A 12 13.71 5.66 -5.69
N ASN A 13 13.41 4.75 -6.61
CA ASN A 13 12.25 4.89 -7.49
C ASN A 13 10.93 4.74 -6.72
N ILE A 14 10.86 3.79 -5.79
CA ILE A 14 9.70 3.60 -4.92
C ILE A 14 9.44 4.85 -4.07
N LEU A 15 10.47 5.36 -3.39
CA LEU A 15 10.33 6.57 -2.56
C LEU A 15 10.02 7.81 -3.40
N HIS A 16 10.55 7.90 -4.62
CA HIS A 16 10.17 8.97 -5.55
C HIS A 16 8.66 8.94 -5.85
N HIS A 17 8.10 7.77 -6.18
CA HIS A 17 6.66 7.63 -6.42
C HIS A 17 5.81 7.94 -5.19
N PHE A 18 6.24 7.55 -3.98
CA PHE A 18 5.52 7.94 -2.77
C PHE A 18 5.58 9.46 -2.56
N ASN A 19 6.73 10.07 -2.80
CA ASN A 19 6.91 11.51 -2.62
C ASN A 19 6.08 12.36 -3.60
N THR A 20 5.85 11.89 -4.83
CA THR A 20 5.01 12.63 -5.79
C THR A 20 3.57 12.74 -5.30
N VAL A 21 3.01 11.71 -4.67
CA VAL A 21 1.67 11.78 -4.08
C VAL A 21 1.71 12.54 -2.73
N TRP A 22 2.71 12.26 -1.89
CA TRP A 22 2.88 12.91 -0.59
C TRP A 22 2.95 14.44 -0.66
N SER A 23 3.70 14.97 -1.63
CA SER A 23 3.81 16.42 -1.85
C SER A 23 2.49 17.09 -2.26
N ARG A 24 1.52 16.30 -2.73
CA ARG A 24 0.20 16.75 -3.20
C ARG A 24 -0.94 16.38 -2.26
N ARG A 25 -0.64 15.75 -1.12
CA ARG A 25 -1.64 15.19 -0.18
C ARG A 25 -2.63 16.20 0.40
N GLN A 26 -2.30 17.49 0.32
CA GLN A 26 -3.13 18.60 0.79
C GLN A 26 -4.09 19.14 -0.29
N LEU A 27 -4.03 18.62 -1.52
CA LEU A 27 -4.98 18.99 -2.57
C LEU A 27 -6.34 18.32 -2.31
N PRO A 28 -7.46 19.03 -2.57
CA PRO A 28 -8.81 18.53 -2.24
C PRO A 28 -9.21 17.28 -3.01
N ASN A 29 -8.54 16.99 -4.13
CA ASN A 29 -8.79 15.84 -4.99
C ASN A 29 -7.72 14.74 -4.86
N VAL A 30 -6.88 14.80 -3.82
CA VAL A 30 -5.88 13.78 -3.52
C VAL A 30 -6.18 13.20 -2.15
N SER A 31 -6.26 11.87 -2.07
CA SER A 31 -6.42 11.16 -0.81
C SER A 31 -5.53 9.94 -0.80
N MET A 32 -4.79 9.75 0.28
CA MET A 32 -3.84 8.65 0.43
C MET A 32 -4.44 7.59 1.35
N PHE A 33 -4.28 6.34 0.96
CA PHE A 33 -4.69 5.16 1.73
C PHE A 33 -3.50 4.25 1.87
N HIS A 34 -3.41 3.56 3.01
CA HIS A 34 -2.31 2.65 3.27
C HIS A 34 -2.84 1.23 3.53
N TYR A 35 -2.09 0.23 3.06
CA TYR A 35 -2.51 -1.17 3.17
C TYR A 35 -2.61 -1.64 4.63
N THR A 36 -1.76 -1.13 5.53
CA THR A 36 -1.85 -1.45 6.96
C THR A 36 -3.16 -0.94 7.58
N ASP A 37 -3.67 0.20 7.11
CA ASP A 37 -4.93 0.77 7.60
C ASP A 37 -6.10 -0.14 7.16
N TYR A 38 -6.10 -0.61 5.91
CA TYR A 38 -7.09 -1.59 5.43
C TYR A 38 -7.05 -2.92 6.19
N ARG A 39 -5.85 -3.35 6.61
CA ARG A 39 -5.71 -4.57 7.42
C ARG A 39 -6.18 -4.37 8.86
N ALA A 40 -6.00 -3.17 9.41
CA ALA A 40 -6.40 -2.83 10.77
C ALA A 40 -7.92 -2.61 10.88
N ASP A 41 -8.51 -1.88 9.94
CA ASP A 41 -9.94 -1.56 9.91
C ASP A 41 -10.46 -1.35 8.48
N LEU A 42 -10.77 -2.46 7.79
CA LEU A 42 -11.31 -2.41 6.43
C LEU A 42 -12.64 -1.66 6.34
N VAL A 43 -13.50 -1.78 7.37
CA VAL A 43 -14.82 -1.13 7.39
C VAL A 43 -14.64 0.39 7.49
N GLY A 44 -13.80 0.84 8.42
CA GLY A 44 -13.46 2.25 8.57
C GLY A 44 -12.85 2.84 7.31
N GLU A 45 -11.93 2.13 6.66
CA GLU A 45 -11.32 2.63 5.41
C GLU A 45 -12.31 2.69 4.24
N LEU A 46 -13.27 1.77 4.14
CA LEU A 46 -14.34 1.84 3.13
C LEU A 46 -15.25 3.05 3.35
N ILE A 47 -15.61 3.34 4.61
CA ILE A 47 -16.36 4.54 4.96
C ILE A 47 -15.55 5.80 4.62
N ARG A 48 -14.25 5.80 4.92
CA ARG A 48 -13.34 6.91 4.58
C ARG A 48 -13.26 7.13 3.07
N LEU A 49 -13.22 6.04 2.29
CA LEU A 49 -13.24 6.09 0.83
C LEU A 49 -14.55 6.66 0.28
N ALA A 50 -15.69 6.23 0.82
CA ALA A 50 -16.98 6.79 0.46
C ALA A 50 -17.03 8.30 0.71
N GLY A 51 -16.54 8.76 1.87
CA GLY A 51 -16.43 10.20 2.18
C GLY A 51 -15.60 10.98 1.16
N VAL A 52 -14.45 10.45 0.74
CA VAL A 52 -13.60 11.05 -0.31
C VAL A 52 -14.33 11.12 -1.66
N LEU A 53 -15.10 10.09 -2.00
CA LEU A 53 -15.86 10.01 -3.26
C LEU A 53 -17.17 10.81 -3.22
N GLY A 54 -17.53 11.42 -2.08
CA GLY A 54 -18.81 12.11 -1.91
C GLY A 54 -20.02 11.17 -1.86
N CYS A 55 -19.81 9.89 -1.51
CA CYS A 55 -20.86 8.89 -1.36
C CYS A 55 -21.24 8.71 0.11
N SER A 56 -22.53 8.47 0.37
CA SER A 56 -22.97 8.03 1.70
C SER A 56 -22.81 6.51 1.81
N LEU A 57 -22.04 6.07 2.80
CA LEU A 57 -21.86 4.65 3.11
C LEU A 57 -22.01 4.43 4.61
N GLY A 58 -23.11 3.80 5.01
CA GLY A 58 -23.34 3.39 6.40
C GLY A 58 -22.49 2.18 6.79
N ARG A 59 -22.31 1.98 8.10
CA ARG A 59 -21.52 0.89 8.67
C ARG A 59 -21.99 -0.49 8.19
N ASP A 60 -23.29 -0.78 8.24
CA ASP A 60 -23.83 -2.09 7.86
C ASP A 60 -23.49 -2.44 6.40
N ARG A 61 -23.64 -1.46 5.49
CA ARG A 61 -23.29 -1.64 4.08
C ARG A 61 -21.78 -1.78 3.87
N ALA A 62 -20.97 -1.04 4.64
CA ALA A 62 -19.53 -1.19 4.61
C ALA A 62 -19.08 -2.58 5.10
N GLU A 63 -19.73 -3.13 6.13
CA GLU A 63 -19.46 -4.49 6.64
C GLU A 63 -19.79 -5.58 5.61
N GLU A 64 -20.89 -5.42 4.88
CA GLU A 64 -21.24 -6.28 3.76
C GLU A 64 -20.18 -6.23 2.64
N LEU A 65 -19.84 -5.01 2.18
CA LEU A 65 -18.82 -4.80 1.15
C LEU A 65 -17.44 -5.32 1.57
N ALA A 66 -17.08 -5.16 2.85
CA ALA A 66 -15.84 -5.67 3.41
C ALA A 66 -15.72 -7.19 3.26
N GLN A 67 -16.83 -7.96 3.31
CA GLN A 67 -16.77 -9.41 3.07
C GLN A 67 -16.27 -9.74 1.66
N HIS A 68 -16.63 -8.93 0.66
CA HIS A 68 -16.21 -9.11 -0.72
C HIS A 68 -14.80 -8.59 -0.99
N ALA A 69 -14.36 -7.56 -0.25
CA ALA A 69 -13.04 -6.96 -0.37
C ALA A 69 -11.96 -7.65 0.46
N LYS A 70 -12.30 -8.69 1.23
CA LYS A 70 -11.30 -9.53 1.92
C LYS A 70 -10.42 -10.26 0.90
N LEU A 71 -9.13 -10.38 1.22
CA LEU A 71 -8.14 -11.03 0.37
C LEU A 71 -8.53 -12.45 -0.04
N ASN A 72 -9.12 -13.24 0.86
CA ASN A 72 -9.61 -14.59 0.56
C ASN A 72 -10.76 -14.57 -0.47
N SER A 73 -11.70 -13.63 -0.32
CA SER A 73 -12.82 -13.45 -1.23
C SER A 73 -12.38 -12.95 -2.60
N MET A 74 -11.40 -12.03 -2.65
CA MET A 74 -10.77 -11.59 -3.90
C MET A 74 -10.02 -12.73 -4.59
N ARG A 75 -9.30 -13.56 -3.83
CA ARG A 75 -8.57 -14.73 -4.37
C ARG A 75 -9.52 -15.75 -5.00
N ALA A 76 -10.66 -16.03 -4.35
CA ALA A 76 -11.67 -16.94 -4.89
C ALA A 76 -12.26 -16.45 -6.23
N ARG A 77 -12.16 -15.14 -6.51
CA ARG A 77 -12.65 -14.49 -7.73
C ARG A 77 -11.51 -13.95 -8.61
N ALA A 78 -10.28 -14.45 -8.44
CA ALA A 78 -9.11 -13.92 -9.13
C ALA A 78 -9.24 -13.97 -10.66
N ALA A 79 -9.93 -14.98 -11.21
CA ALA A 79 -10.21 -15.10 -12.64
C ALA A 79 -11.14 -14.00 -13.17
N GLU A 80 -12.05 -13.47 -12.35
CA GLU A 80 -12.96 -12.37 -12.71
C GLU A 80 -12.31 -11.00 -12.50
N LEU A 81 -11.50 -10.85 -11.44
CA LEU A 81 -10.94 -9.57 -11.00
C LEU A 81 -9.63 -9.22 -11.70
N ALA A 82 -8.89 -10.22 -12.21
CA ALA A 82 -7.62 -10.03 -12.90
C ALA A 82 -7.49 -10.99 -14.10
N PRO A 83 -8.30 -10.81 -15.16
CA PRO A 83 -8.33 -11.72 -16.30
C PRO A 83 -7.03 -11.73 -17.15
N GLU A 84 -6.14 -10.72 -17.01
CA GLU A 84 -4.92 -10.56 -17.81
C GLU A 84 -3.60 -10.63 -17.03
N SER A 85 -3.61 -11.05 -15.76
CA SER A 85 -2.37 -11.12 -14.94
C SER A 85 -1.42 -12.26 -15.31
N THR A 86 -1.58 -12.86 -16.49
CA THR A 86 -0.66 -13.82 -17.12
C THR A 86 0.20 -13.21 -18.24
N GLU A 87 -0.08 -12.00 -18.71
CA GLU A 87 0.75 -11.32 -19.72
C GLU A 87 1.68 -10.29 -19.07
N GLY A 88 2.92 -10.71 -18.75
CA GLY A 88 3.98 -9.82 -18.25
C GLY A 88 4.77 -10.37 -17.05
N ILE A 89 5.20 -9.47 -16.15
CA ILE A 89 6.05 -9.70 -14.94
C ILE A 89 5.49 -10.77 -13.96
N TRP A 90 4.29 -11.26 -14.23
CA TRP A 90 3.43 -11.99 -13.31
C TRP A 90 3.42 -13.49 -13.65
N ARG A 91 3.86 -14.33 -12.71
CA ARG A 91 4.00 -15.78 -12.92
C ARG A 91 2.78 -16.61 -12.47
N SER A 92 1.83 -16.03 -11.73
CA SER A 92 0.57 -16.68 -11.31
C SER A 92 -0.35 -15.73 -10.52
N ASN A 93 -1.65 -15.80 -10.79
CA ASN A 93 -2.71 -14.99 -10.16
C ASN A 93 -2.88 -15.33 -8.66
N GLU A 94 -2.76 -16.60 -8.29
CA GLU A 94 -2.78 -17.03 -6.87
C GLU A 94 -1.56 -16.52 -6.10
N ARG A 95 -0.43 -16.37 -6.81
CA ARG A 95 0.83 -15.88 -6.25
C ARG A 95 0.88 -14.36 -6.11
N PHE A 96 -0.01 -13.62 -6.76
CA PHE A 96 -0.20 -12.18 -6.53
C PHE A 96 -0.75 -11.92 -5.11
N PHE A 97 -1.66 -12.77 -4.65
CA PHE A 97 -2.21 -12.72 -3.30
C PHE A 97 -1.37 -13.47 -2.26
N ARG A 98 -0.07 -13.73 -2.50
CA ARG A 98 0.74 -14.72 -1.75
C ARG A 98 0.76 -14.51 -0.24
N ALA A 99 0.71 -13.25 0.21
CA ALA A 99 0.60 -12.94 1.62
C ALA A 99 -0.06 -11.57 1.77
N GLY A 100 -1.29 -11.55 2.29
CA GLY A 100 -1.92 -10.32 2.78
C GLY A 100 -1.35 -9.88 4.14
N GLY A 101 -0.05 -10.14 4.38
CA GLY A 101 0.66 -9.90 5.63
C GLY A 101 1.44 -8.58 5.60
N SER A 102 1.86 -8.12 6.77
CA SER A 102 2.88 -7.08 6.94
C SER A 102 3.97 -7.66 7.84
N GLY A 103 5.24 -7.35 7.56
CA GLY A 103 6.34 -7.75 8.44
C GLY A 103 7.19 -8.94 7.94
N GLU A 104 6.80 -9.60 6.84
CA GLU A 104 7.60 -10.71 6.26
C GLU A 104 9.04 -10.29 5.89
N TRP A 105 9.30 -8.99 5.71
CA TRP A 105 10.64 -8.46 5.50
C TRP A 105 11.62 -8.83 6.62
N GLN A 106 11.14 -9.04 7.85
CA GLN A 106 11.96 -9.42 9.01
C GLN A 106 12.57 -10.82 8.84
N GLU A 107 11.97 -11.69 8.04
CA GLU A 107 12.52 -13.02 7.73
C GLU A 107 13.66 -12.95 6.71
N PHE A 108 13.76 -11.85 5.96
CA PHE A 108 14.77 -11.66 4.91
C PHE A 108 15.89 -10.70 5.31
N PHE A 109 15.68 -9.87 6.32
CA PHE A 109 16.62 -8.82 6.71
C PHE A 109 17.39 -9.25 7.95
N ASP A 110 18.69 -9.52 7.77
CA ASP A 110 19.61 -9.49 8.90
C ASP A 110 19.80 -8.05 9.41
N GLU A 111 20.37 -7.90 10.60
CA GLU A 111 20.59 -6.59 11.22
C GLU A 111 21.40 -5.64 10.32
N ARG A 112 22.37 -6.16 9.56
CA ARG A 112 23.22 -5.37 8.68
C ARG A 112 22.43 -4.83 7.49
N VAL A 113 21.57 -5.64 6.89
CA VAL A 113 20.69 -5.22 5.79
C VAL A 113 19.67 -4.21 6.31
N TYR A 114 19.12 -4.42 7.51
CA TYR A 114 18.23 -3.45 8.15
C TYR A 114 18.90 -2.09 8.37
N ARG A 115 20.11 -2.04 8.95
CA ARG A 115 20.86 -0.79 9.12
C ARG A 115 21.15 -0.11 7.79
N ARG A 116 21.62 -0.85 6.78
CA ARG A 116 21.87 -0.30 5.45
C ARG A 116 20.60 0.27 4.81
N TYR A 117 19.47 -0.41 4.97
CA TYR A 117 18.17 0.09 4.52
C TYR A 117 17.82 1.39 5.24
N TYR A 118 17.90 1.40 6.56
CA TYR A 118 17.57 2.55 7.40
C TYR A 118 18.43 3.77 7.07
N ASP A 119 19.74 3.61 6.95
CA ASP A 119 20.64 4.68 6.55
C ASP A 119 20.29 5.22 5.16
N ARG A 120 19.92 4.33 4.23
CA ARG A 120 19.62 4.71 2.86
C ARG A 120 18.30 5.46 2.73
N ILE A 121 17.23 5.04 3.42
CA ILE A 121 15.93 5.71 3.33
C ILE A 121 15.97 7.14 3.88
N ASN A 122 16.74 7.38 4.96
CA ASN A 122 16.89 8.69 5.57
C ASN A 122 17.63 9.69 4.68
N GLN A 123 18.38 9.21 3.69
CA GLN A 123 18.99 10.05 2.65
C GLN A 123 18.04 10.36 1.49
N LEU A 124 16.91 9.63 1.38
CA LEU A 124 16.06 9.62 0.19
C LEU A 124 14.70 10.31 0.38
N ALA A 125 14.20 10.41 1.61
CA ALA A 125 12.87 10.96 1.88
C ALA A 125 12.79 11.61 3.27
N ALA A 126 11.80 12.50 3.44
CA ALA A 126 11.53 13.17 4.71
C ALA A 126 10.97 12.19 5.76
N PRO A 127 11.22 12.44 7.07
CA PRO A 127 10.77 11.56 8.15
C PRO A 127 9.27 11.24 8.12
N ASP A 128 8.42 12.24 7.87
CA ASP A 128 6.96 12.05 7.85
C ASP A 128 6.50 11.10 6.72
N LEU A 129 7.10 11.24 5.54
CA LEU A 129 6.83 10.33 4.42
C LEU A 129 7.29 8.91 4.74
N LEU A 130 8.45 8.76 5.38
CA LEU A 130 8.96 7.45 5.78
C LEU A 130 8.07 6.81 6.84
N ALA A 131 7.63 7.59 7.85
CA ALA A 131 6.72 7.12 8.88
C ALA A 131 5.38 6.63 8.28
N TRP A 132 4.80 7.39 7.34
CA TRP A 132 3.61 6.95 6.62
C TRP A 132 3.86 5.71 5.75
N ALA A 133 4.99 5.66 5.03
CA ALA A 133 5.32 4.53 4.17
C ALA A 133 5.57 3.22 4.96
N HIS A 134 5.97 3.31 6.22
CA HIS A 134 6.19 2.16 7.10
C HIS A 134 4.93 1.73 7.83
N GLU A 135 4.14 2.68 8.34
CA GLU A 135 3.08 2.39 9.33
C GLU A 135 1.69 2.93 8.96
N GLY A 136 1.54 3.53 7.78
CA GLY A 136 0.30 4.20 7.39
C GLY A 136 -0.02 5.39 8.31
N ARG A 137 -1.31 5.60 8.59
CA ARG A 137 -1.73 6.75 9.43
C ARG A 137 -1.21 6.70 10.86
N ARG A 138 -0.84 5.51 11.36
CA ARG A 138 -0.23 5.37 12.69
C ARG A 138 1.14 6.04 12.77
N GLY A 139 1.92 6.00 11.69
CA GLY A 139 3.23 6.63 11.62
C GLY A 139 3.14 8.12 11.34
N CYS A 140 2.33 8.50 10.34
CA CYS A 140 2.02 9.90 10.06
C CYS A 140 0.70 9.99 9.28
N ASP A 141 -0.25 10.82 9.73
CA ASP A 141 -1.49 11.04 9.00
C ASP A 141 -1.26 11.99 7.81
N PRO A 142 -1.49 11.56 6.55
CA PRO A 142 -1.31 12.41 5.38
C PRO A 142 -2.28 13.61 5.35
N ALA A 143 -3.43 13.53 6.04
CA ALA A 143 -4.38 14.64 6.15
C ALA A 143 -3.86 15.76 7.07
N GLY A 144 -2.83 15.50 7.87
CA GLY A 144 -2.36 16.40 8.92
C GLY A 144 -3.19 16.28 10.21
N PRO A 145 -2.84 17.02 11.28
CA PRO A 145 -3.62 17.02 12.50
C PRO A 145 -5.05 17.50 12.22
N VAL A 146 -6.04 16.76 12.72
CA VAL A 146 -7.42 17.24 12.81
C VAL A 146 -7.40 18.37 13.83
N GLY A 147 -7.57 19.61 13.37
CA GLY A 147 -7.71 20.79 14.22
C GLY A 147 -9.02 20.78 15.02
#